data_AF-A0A704UTW1-F1
#
_entry.id   AF-A0A704UTW1-F1
#
_cell.length_a   1.000
_cell.length_b   1.000
_cell.length_c   1.000
_cell.angle_alpha   90.00
_cell.angle_beta   90.00
_cell.angle_gamma   90.00
#
_symmetry.space_group_name_H-M   'P 1'
#
loop_
_entity.id
_entity.type
_entity.pdbx_description
1 polymer ?
#
loop_
_entity_poly.entity_id
_entity_poly.type
_entity_poly.pdbx_seq_one_letter_code
_entity_poly.pdbx_strand_id
1 'polypeptide(L)'
;MTKKTLAERFEVLEQEYNSVMSTKYMGTSAFSHRIQEYIDSARSNNWIARAKKLLEDSYGKESDYYKDFNDTQRIAWSSNYQGLVKHYKPIFDAARDDLTYSDTASTIATK
;
A
#
# COMPACT_ATOMS: atom_id res chain seq x y z
N MET A 1 -19.54 -11.31 -14.78
CA MET A 1 -18.67 -10.34 -14.09
C MET A 1 -17.44 -10.11 -14.94
N THR A 2 -17.26 -8.92 -15.47
CA THR A 2 -16.00 -8.52 -16.11
C THR A 2 -14.91 -8.52 -15.03
N LYS A 3 -13.79 -9.20 -15.29
CA LYS A 3 -12.62 -9.14 -14.40
C LYS A 3 -12.08 -7.71 -14.47
N LYS A 4 -11.90 -7.06 -13.31
CA LYS A 4 -11.22 -5.76 -13.24
C LYS A 4 -9.80 -5.94 -13.80
N THR A 5 -9.39 -4.98 -14.63
CA THR A 5 -8.02 -4.84 -15.11
C THR A 5 -7.07 -4.59 -13.93
N LEU A 6 -5.77 -4.76 -14.15
CA LEU A 6 -4.79 -4.55 -13.10
C LEU A 6 -4.76 -3.09 -12.63
N ALA A 7 -4.82 -2.13 -13.56
CA ALA A 7 -4.89 -0.70 -13.27
C ALA A 7 -6.11 -0.35 -12.40
N GLU A 8 -7.30 -0.85 -12.74
CA GLU A 8 -8.51 -0.65 -11.92
C GLU A 8 -8.38 -1.23 -10.51
N ARG A 9 -7.63 -2.33 -10.34
CA ARG A 9 -7.39 -2.91 -9.00
C ARG A 9 -6.49 -1.99 -8.15
N PHE A 10 -5.49 -1.35 -8.75
CA PHE A 10 -4.68 -0.34 -8.08
C PHE A 10 -5.50 0.91 -7.72
N GLU A 11 -6.33 1.42 -8.63
CA GLU A 11 -7.20 2.58 -8.36
C GLU A 11 -8.19 2.33 -7.22
N VAL A 12 -8.80 1.14 -7.17
CA VAL A 12 -9.70 0.77 -6.07
C VAL A 12 -8.95 0.78 -4.74
N LEU A 13 -7.73 0.26 -4.70
CA LEU A 13 -6.93 0.28 -3.47
C LEU A 13 -6.45 1.68 -3.11
N GLU A 14 -6.26 2.58 -4.08
CA GLU A 14 -5.98 3.99 -3.80
C GLU A 14 -7.18 4.67 -3.12
N GLN A 15 -8.39 4.42 -3.60
CA GLN A 15 -9.62 4.93 -2.97
C GLN A 15 -9.80 4.38 -1.55
N GLU A 16 -9.52 3.09 -1.35
CA GLU A 16 -9.55 2.48 -0.02
C GLU A 16 -8.49 3.05 0.90
N TYR A 17 -7.27 3.31 0.40
CA TYR A 17 -6.23 4.01 1.16
C TYR A 17 -6.72 5.36 1.67
N ASN A 18 -7.35 6.16 0.81
CA ASN A 18 -7.92 7.46 1.19
C ASN A 18 -9.00 7.33 2.27
N SER A 19 -9.83 6.28 2.21
CA SER A 19 -10.82 5.95 3.25
C SER A 19 -10.20 5.51 4.57
N VAL A 20 -9.02 4.86 4.54
CA VAL A 20 -8.23 4.59 5.75
C VAL A 20 -7.70 5.91 6.31
N MET A 21 -7.13 6.77 5.48
CA MET A 21 -6.54 8.04 5.89
C MET A 21 -7.57 9.00 6.50
N SER A 22 -8.84 8.94 6.08
CA SER A 22 -9.91 9.73 6.69
C SER A 22 -10.27 9.31 8.12
N THR A 23 -9.76 8.17 8.60
CA THR A 23 -9.94 7.73 9.99
C THR A 23 -8.84 8.20 10.94
N LYS A 24 -7.98 9.11 10.47
CA LYS A 24 -6.85 9.61 11.25
C LYS A 24 -7.30 10.30 12.54
N TYR A 25 -6.64 9.97 13.64
CA TYR A 25 -6.87 10.58 14.94
C TYR A 25 -5.57 10.70 15.75
N MET A 26 -5.57 11.57 16.76
CA MET A 26 -4.47 11.68 17.73
C MET A 26 -4.76 10.76 18.92
N GLY A 27 -3.80 9.93 19.30
CA GLY A 27 -3.90 9.04 20.45
C GLY A 27 -2.62 9.06 21.28
N THR A 28 -2.71 8.57 22.51
CA THR A 28 -1.53 8.41 23.37
C THR A 28 -0.89 7.04 23.12
N SER A 29 0.41 7.04 22.86
CA SER A 29 1.20 5.82 22.71
C SER A 29 1.31 5.07 24.03
N ALA A 30 0.91 3.79 24.02
CA ALA A 30 1.10 2.90 25.16
C ALA A 30 2.59 2.68 25.50
N PHE A 31 3.50 2.84 24.51
CA PHE A 31 4.93 2.63 24.70
C PHE A 31 5.65 3.90 25.15
N SER A 32 5.45 5.01 24.44
CA SER A 32 6.20 6.24 24.70
C SER A 32 5.46 7.23 25.59
N HIS A 33 4.18 7.00 25.89
CA HIS A 33 3.26 7.94 26.55
C HIS A 33 3.14 9.29 25.83
N ARG A 34 3.64 9.39 24.59
CA ARG A 34 3.54 10.59 23.76
C ARG A 34 2.30 10.53 22.89
N ILE A 35 1.79 11.71 22.53
CA ILE A 35 0.72 11.83 21.55
C ILE A 35 1.30 11.53 20.17
N GLN A 36 0.65 10.65 19.41
CA GLN A 36 1.02 10.32 18.04
C GLN A 36 -0.22 10.12 17.17
N GLU A 37 -0.03 10.18 15.85
CA GLU A 37 -1.09 9.93 14.87
C GLU A 37 -1.35 8.42 14.73
N TYR A 38 -2.63 8.08 14.67
CA TYR A 38 -3.18 6.75 14.46
C TYR A 38 -4.27 6.78 13.39
N ILE A 39 -4.63 5.60 12.92
CA ILE A 39 -5.74 5.33 11.98
C ILE A 39 -6.52 4.12 12.49
N ASP A 40 -7.72 3.90 11.95
CA ASP A 40 -8.50 2.69 12.23
C ASP A 40 -7.70 1.44 11.82
N SER A 41 -7.40 0.59 12.81
CA SER A 41 -6.54 -0.57 12.64
C SER A 41 -7.15 -1.65 11.76
N ALA A 42 -8.47 -1.85 11.82
CA ALA A 42 -9.16 -2.85 11.02
C ALA A 42 -9.14 -2.47 9.54
N ARG A 43 -9.44 -1.19 9.24
CA ARG A 43 -9.37 -0.66 7.87
C ARG A 43 -7.94 -0.67 7.35
N SER A 44 -6.96 -0.25 8.15
CA SER A 44 -5.55 -0.27 7.72
C SER A 44 -5.07 -1.69 7.42
N ASN A 45 -5.39 -2.66 8.27
CA ASN A 45 -4.98 -4.05 8.08
C ASN A 45 -5.64 -4.69 6.86
N ASN A 46 -6.92 -4.40 6.63
CA ASN A 46 -7.62 -4.85 5.43
C ASN A 46 -6.99 -4.30 4.15
N TRP A 47 -6.65 -3.01 4.15
CA TRP A 47 -5.96 -2.41 3.01
C TRP A 47 -4.58 -3.05 2.78
N ILE A 48 -3.77 -3.20 3.83
CA ILE A 48 -2.43 -3.83 3.76
C ILE A 48 -2.53 -5.25 3.18
N ALA A 49 -3.48 -6.06 3.66
CA ALA A 49 -3.66 -7.43 3.18
C ALA A 49 -4.03 -7.49 1.69
N ARG A 50 -4.88 -6.57 1.22
CA ARG A 50 -5.30 -6.51 -0.18
C ARG A 50 -4.20 -5.95 -1.09
N ALA A 51 -3.47 -4.94 -0.63
CA ALA A 51 -2.31 -4.40 -1.33
C ALA A 51 -1.21 -5.48 -1.49
N LYS A 52 -0.89 -6.21 -0.42
CA LYS A 52 0.02 -7.36 -0.48
C LYS A 52 -0.42 -8.37 -1.53
N LYS A 53 -1.70 -8.75 -1.53
CA LYS A 53 -2.22 -9.72 -2.49
C LYS A 53 -2.15 -9.20 -3.92
N LEU A 54 -2.42 -7.91 -4.14
CA LEU A 54 -2.26 -7.28 -5.44
C LEU A 54 -0.81 -7.34 -5.92
N LEU A 55 0.16 -6.98 -5.07
CA LEU A 55 1.59 -7.04 -5.41
C LEU A 55 2.03 -8.48 -5.74
N GLU A 56 1.58 -9.46 -4.95
CA GLU A 56 1.81 -10.88 -5.22
C GLU A 56 1.26 -11.30 -6.59
N ASP A 57 0.01 -10.93 -6.89
CA ASP A 57 -0.67 -11.30 -8.13
C ASP A 57 -0.07 -10.61 -9.36
N SER A 58 0.55 -9.43 -9.18
CA SER A 58 1.06 -8.60 -10.27
C SER A 58 2.53 -8.85 -10.58
N TYR A 59 3.35 -8.98 -9.54
CA TYR A 59 4.81 -9.05 -9.64
C TYR A 59 5.39 -10.36 -9.10
N GLY A 60 4.58 -11.19 -8.44
CA GLY A 60 5.01 -12.44 -7.83
C GLY A 60 5.68 -12.26 -6.47
N LYS A 61 5.81 -13.37 -5.73
CA LYS A 61 6.42 -13.41 -4.39
C LYS A 61 7.91 -13.09 -4.38
N GLU A 62 8.58 -13.27 -5.52
CA GLU A 62 10.00 -13.03 -5.66
C GLU A 62 10.35 -11.57 -5.97
N SER A 63 9.36 -10.74 -6.30
CA SER A 63 9.57 -9.32 -6.57
C SER A 63 10.03 -8.56 -5.34
N ASP A 64 10.89 -7.57 -5.57
CA ASP A 64 11.34 -6.66 -4.51
C ASP A 64 10.16 -5.91 -3.89
N TYR A 65 9.15 -5.54 -4.69
CA TYR A 65 7.90 -4.97 -4.19
C TYR A 65 7.23 -5.84 -3.14
N TYR A 66 7.05 -7.14 -3.41
CA TYR A 66 6.40 -8.03 -2.45
C TYR A 66 7.28 -8.31 -1.22
N LYS A 67 8.59 -8.46 -1.42
CA LYS A 67 9.56 -8.71 -0.36
C LYS A 67 9.64 -7.52 0.60
N ASP A 68 9.86 -6.32 0.08
CA ASP A 68 9.94 -5.09 0.86
C ASP A 68 8.61 -4.78 1.54
N PHE A 69 7.47 -5.00 0.87
CA PHE A 69 6.14 -4.79 1.47
C PHE A 69 5.95 -5.69 2.70
N ASN A 70 6.50 -6.91 2.70
CA ASN A 70 6.45 -7.83 3.83
C ASN A 70 7.55 -7.60 4.88
N ASP A 71 8.57 -6.80 4.60
CA ASP A 71 9.61 -6.48 5.57
C ASP A 71 9.08 -5.50 6.62
N THR A 72 8.55 -6.06 7.71
CA THR A 72 8.01 -5.29 8.82
C THR A 72 9.07 -4.77 9.78
N GLN A 73 10.36 -5.11 9.61
CA GLN A 73 11.42 -4.65 10.51
C GLN A 73 11.53 -3.13 10.52
N ARG A 74 11.31 -2.50 9.35
CA ARG A 74 11.40 -1.04 9.16
C ARG A 74 10.30 -0.26 9.89
N ILE A 75 9.24 -0.93 10.32
CA ILE A 75 8.07 -0.31 10.98
C ILE A 75 7.79 -0.83 12.38
N ALA A 76 8.66 -1.70 12.93
CA ALA A 76 8.46 -2.34 14.23
C ALA A 76 8.23 -1.34 15.39
N TRP A 77 8.79 -0.12 15.28
CA TRP A 77 8.69 0.94 16.28
C TRP A 77 7.78 2.11 15.87
N SER A 78 7.04 1.95 14.76
CA SER A 78 6.17 2.99 14.21
C SER A 78 4.72 2.84 14.67
N SER A 79 3.97 3.93 14.71
CA SER A 79 2.50 3.84 14.80
C SER A 79 1.93 3.14 13.56
N ASN A 80 0.70 2.63 13.63
CA ASN A 80 0.05 2.03 12.46
C ASN A 80 -0.07 3.03 11.29
N TYR A 81 -0.34 4.30 11.59
CA TYR A 81 -0.34 5.39 10.61
C TYR A 81 1.05 5.61 10.01
N GLN A 82 2.08 5.71 10.85
CA GLN A 82 3.46 5.91 10.38
C GLN A 82 3.94 4.75 9.53
N GLY A 83 3.64 3.51 9.91
CA GLY A 83 3.95 2.33 9.10
C GLY A 83 3.21 2.35 7.76
N LEU A 84 1.93 2.74 7.76
CA LEU A 84 1.15 2.89 6.54
C LEU A 84 1.76 3.91 5.57
N VAL A 85 2.08 5.13 6.05
CA VAL A 85 2.57 6.24 5.21
C VAL A 85 4.03 6.11 4.83
N LYS A 86 4.89 5.56 5.70
CA LYS A 86 6.34 5.54 5.47
C LYS A 86 6.86 4.25 4.84
N HIS A 87 6.09 3.17 4.89
CA HIS A 87 6.51 1.86 4.40
C HIS A 87 5.56 1.31 3.34
N TYR A 88 4.31 1.04 3.71
CA TYR A 88 3.41 0.33 2.81
C TYR A 88 2.98 1.15 1.60
N LYS A 89 2.61 2.42 1.80
CA LYS A 89 2.13 3.29 0.73
C LYS A 89 3.20 3.60 -0.34
N PRO A 90 4.46 3.98 0.02
CA PRO A 90 5.50 4.20 -0.97
C PRO A 90 5.80 2.99 -1.86
N ILE A 91 5.79 1.77 -1.29
CA ILE A 91 6.02 0.54 -2.06
C ILE A 91 4.86 0.26 -3.01
N PHE A 92 3.63 0.46 -2.53
CA PHE A 92 2.43 0.37 -3.36
C PHE A 92 2.44 1.38 -4.52
N ASP A 93 2.83 2.63 -4.25
CA ASP A 93 2.91 3.68 -5.27
C ASP A 93 3.97 3.38 -6.32
N ALA A 94 5.18 2.96 -5.91
CA ALA A 94 6.23 2.56 -6.85
C ALA A 94 5.77 1.42 -7.77
N ALA A 95 5.12 0.41 -7.21
CA ALA A 95 4.56 -0.71 -7.98
C ALA A 95 3.44 -0.27 -8.93
N ARG A 96 2.64 0.75 -8.58
CA ARG A 96 1.62 1.30 -9.48
C ARG A 96 2.24 2.14 -10.60
N ASP A 97 3.25 2.93 -10.27
CA ASP A 97 3.90 3.81 -11.24
C ASP A 97 4.64 2.98 -12.30
N ASP A 98 5.30 1.89 -11.91
CA ASP A 98 5.92 0.92 -12.84
C ASP A 98 4.92 0.26 -13.80
N LEU A 99 3.70 -0.01 -13.33
CA LEU A 99 2.62 -0.51 -14.21
C LEU A 99 2.32 0.51 -15.32
N THR A 100 2.25 1.80 -14.95
CA THR A 100 1.99 2.90 -15.89
C THR A 100 3.14 3.06 -16.91
N TYR A 101 4.39 2.88 -16.47
CA TYR A 101 5.55 2.86 -17.36
C TYR A 101 5.52 1.67 -18.33
N SER A 102 5.12 0.48 -17.87
CA SER A 102 5.00 -0.72 -18.73
C SER A 102 3.93 -0.54 -19.81
N ASP A 103 2.78 0.04 -19.46
CA ASP A 103 1.67 0.30 -20.39
C ASP A 103 2.06 1.35 -21.44
N THR A 104 2.77 2.41 -21.04
CA THR A 104 3.25 3.45 -21.97
C THR A 104 4.36 2.94 -22.88
N ALA A 105 5.31 2.16 -22.37
CA ALA A 105 6.39 1.56 -23.17
C ALA A 105 5.82 0.61 -24.26
N SER A 106 4.83 -0.21 -23.91
CA SER A 106 4.14 -1.10 -24.86
C SER A 106 3.42 -0.32 -25.97
N THR A 107 2.87 0.85 -25.64
CA THR A 107 2.16 1.71 -26.60
C THR A 107 3.11 2.39 -27.58
N ILE A 108 4.33 2.75 -27.16
CA ILE A 108 5.36 3.39 -28.02
C ILE A 108 6.01 2.37 -28.97
N ALA A 109 6.19 1.12 -28.53
CA ALA A 109 6.83 0.07 -29.33
C ALA A 109 5.97 -0.45 -30.51
N THR A 110 4.70 -0.04 -30.60
CA THR A 110 3.75 -0.51 -31.63
C THR A 110 3.44 0.56 -32.69
N LYS A 111 4.25 1.62 -32.78
CA LYS A 111 4.07 2.73 -33.73
C LYS A 111 5.19 2.82 -34.76
#